data_AF-A0A9W8K483-F1
#
_entry.id   AF-A0A9W8K483-F1
#
_cell.length_a   1.000
_cell.length_b   1.000
_cell.length_c   1.000
_cell.angle_alpha   90.00
_cell.angle_beta   90.00
_cell.angle_gamma   90.00
#
_symmetry.space_group_name_H-M   'P 1'
#
loop_
_entity.id
_entity.type
_entity.pdbx_description
1 polymer ?
#
loop_
_entity_poly.entity_id
_entity_poly.type
_entity_poly.pdbx_seq_one_letter_code
_entity_poly.pdbx_strand_id
1 'polypeptide(L)'
;MPAIPGTSIIIPVDSTMGACLIGSFFSCILYGLTLLQTYHYCCRYWGKDKLYIYVLVATVTVLDTFGIILNIKGLWYYLIDNYGNVLSILFIDWTLAILIIVTALTSILVQAFYSYRLWMISGKKMVALPIVIMLLGFVALALCIVYMVLMLRNGAILYIPTVTIPPVPPNFRPLA
;
A
#
# COMPACT_ATOMS: atom_id res chain seq x y z
N MET A 1 -48.84 -0.99 12.21
CA MET A 1 -47.58 -1.50 12.83
C MET A 1 -46.49 -0.52 12.43
N PRO A 2 -45.89 0.24 13.36
CA PRO A 2 -44.92 1.27 13.00
C PRO A 2 -43.60 0.61 12.60
N ALA A 3 -42.98 1.13 11.54
CA ALA A 3 -41.72 0.66 11.00
C ALA A 3 -40.60 0.79 12.04
N ILE A 4 -39.88 -0.30 12.28
CA ILE A 4 -38.61 -0.27 13.00
C ILE A 4 -37.64 0.51 12.12
N PRO A 5 -37.02 1.60 12.59
CA PRO A 5 -35.93 2.25 11.86
C PRO A 5 -34.76 1.28 11.87
N GLY A 6 -34.75 0.38 10.89
CA GLY A 6 -33.54 -0.31 10.50
C GLY A 6 -32.57 0.78 10.08
N THR A 7 -31.60 1.07 10.93
CA THR A 7 -30.35 1.70 10.51
C THR A 7 -29.75 0.75 9.48
N SER A 8 -30.16 0.89 8.22
CA SER A 8 -29.37 0.41 7.10
C SER A 8 -28.05 1.11 7.27
N ILE A 9 -27.04 0.39 7.77
CA ILE A 9 -25.66 0.78 7.60
C ILE A 9 -25.48 0.75 6.08
N ILE A 10 -25.80 1.87 5.43
CA ILE A 10 -25.45 2.10 4.03
C ILE A 10 -23.96 2.28 4.10
N ILE A 11 -23.22 1.17 3.99
CA ILE A 11 -21.79 1.23 3.73
C ILE A 11 -21.73 1.89 2.35
N PRO A 12 -21.26 3.14 2.21
CA PRO A 12 -21.25 3.81 0.93
C PRO A 12 -20.08 3.22 0.12
N VAL A 13 -20.32 2.02 -0.41
CA VAL A 13 -19.37 1.23 -1.20
C VAL A 13 -18.86 2.06 -2.37
N ASP A 14 -19.76 2.79 -3.03
CA ASP A 14 -19.44 3.68 -4.15
C ASP A 14 -18.45 4.78 -3.74
N SER A 15 -18.62 5.38 -2.56
CA SER A 15 -17.73 6.45 -2.08
C SER A 15 -16.36 5.92 -1.70
N THR A 16 -16.27 4.75 -1.07
CA THR A 16 -14.99 4.15 -0.65
C THR A 16 -14.20 3.65 -1.86
N MET A 17 -14.84 2.94 -2.80
CA MET A 17 -14.18 2.44 -4.00
C MET A 17 -13.78 3.58 -4.95
N GLY A 18 -14.65 4.60 -5.10
CA GLY A 18 -14.34 5.80 -5.87
C GLY A 18 -13.14 6.58 -5.31
N ALA A 19 -13.06 6.72 -3.98
CA ALA A 19 -11.91 7.36 -3.33
C ALA A 19 -10.61 6.56 -3.53
N CYS A 20 -10.66 5.22 -3.43
CA CYS A 20 -9.50 4.37 -3.70
C CYS A 20 -9.02 4.49 -5.15
N LEU A 21 -9.92 4.50 -6.13
CA LEU A 21 -9.60 4.68 -7.55
C LEU A 21 -8.88 6.01 -7.80
N ILE A 22 -9.41 7.11 -7.27
CA ILE A 22 -8.80 8.43 -7.38
C ILE A 22 -7.43 8.45 -6.69
N GLY A 23 -7.31 7.84 -5.52
CA GLY A 23 -6.04 7.70 -4.80
C GLY A 23 -4.98 6.93 -5.60
N SER A 24 -5.36 5.87 -6.31
CA SER A 24 -4.48 5.13 -7.20
C SER A 24 -3.98 5.97 -8.38
N PHE A 25 -4.84 6.82 -8.97
CA PHE A 25 -4.40 7.77 -10.00
C PHE A 25 -3.38 8.78 -9.48
N PHE A 26 -3.64 9.37 -8.31
CA PHE A 26 -2.67 10.26 -7.66
C PHE A 26 -1.35 9.56 -7.37
N SER A 27 -1.38 8.31 -6.92
CA SER A 27 -0.18 7.50 -6.68
C SER A 27 0.63 7.30 -7.96
N CYS A 28 -0.03 7.04 -9.10
CA CYS A 28 0.62 6.93 -10.41
C CYS A 28 1.27 8.26 -10.86
N ILE A 29 0.62 9.40 -10.60
CA ILE A 29 1.19 10.73 -10.90
C ILE A 29 2.43 10.98 -10.04
N LEU A 30 2.36 10.70 -8.74
CA LEU A 30 3.49 10.83 -7.82
C LEU A 30 4.67 9.93 -8.22
N TYR A 31 4.38 8.73 -8.73
CA TYR A 31 5.39 7.86 -9.29
C TYR A 31 6.07 8.43 -10.56
N GLY A 32 5.30 9.09 -11.42
CA GLY A 32 5.88 9.83 -12.54
C GLY A 32 6.88 10.90 -12.06
N LEU A 33 6.57 11.58 -10.95
CA LEU A 33 7.48 12.54 -10.33
C LEU A 33 8.73 11.87 -9.75
N THR A 34 8.62 10.72 -9.09
CA THR A 34 9.79 10.00 -8.56
C THR A 34 10.68 9.49 -9.70
N LEU A 35 10.12 9.00 -10.80
CA LEU A 35 10.88 8.65 -12.01
C LEU A 35 11.61 9.85 -12.60
N LEU A 36 10.96 11.02 -12.67
CA LEU A 36 11.60 12.24 -13.15
C LEU A 36 12.77 12.66 -12.26
N GLN A 37 12.62 12.56 -10.92
CA GLN A 37 13.69 12.84 -9.97
C GLN A 37 14.88 11.89 -10.17
N THR A 38 14.61 10.60 -10.35
CA THR A 38 15.62 9.59 -10.65
C THR A 38 16.33 9.85 -11.97
N TYR A 39 15.59 10.21 -13.02
CA TYR A 39 16.16 10.56 -14.32
C TYR A 39 17.06 11.80 -14.23
N HIS A 40 16.60 12.86 -13.58
CA HIS A 40 17.38 14.07 -13.36
C HIS A 40 18.66 13.79 -12.57
N TYR A 41 18.59 12.91 -11.57
CA TYR A 41 19.76 12.47 -10.83
C TYR A 41 20.75 11.70 -11.72
N CYS A 42 20.23 10.76 -12.50
CA CYS A 42 21.04 9.95 -13.41
C CYS A 42 21.79 10.83 -14.43
N CYS A 43 21.10 11.77 -15.08
CA CYS A 43 21.70 12.68 -16.06
C CYS A 43 22.68 13.69 -15.45
N ARG A 44 22.37 14.26 -14.27
CA ARG A 44 23.18 15.34 -13.69
C ARG A 44 24.47 14.85 -13.02
N TYR A 45 24.44 13.65 -12.45
CA TYR A 45 25.54 13.10 -11.64
C TYR A 45 26.33 11.99 -12.36
N TRP A 46 25.99 11.72 -13.63
CA TRP A 46 26.67 10.73 -14.48
C TRP A 46 28.19 10.98 -14.52
N GLY A 47 28.95 10.03 -13.96
CA GLY A 47 30.41 10.01 -13.98
C GLY A 47 31.15 10.63 -12.79
N LYS A 48 30.46 11.19 -11.78
CA LYS A 48 31.11 11.78 -10.58
C LYS A 48 30.77 11.10 -9.24
N ASP A 49 29.62 10.44 -9.14
CA ASP A 49 29.14 9.85 -7.88
C ASP A 49 29.44 8.35 -7.74
N LYS A 50 29.53 7.89 -6.49
CA LYS A 50 29.81 6.49 -6.13
C LYS A 50 28.67 5.55 -6.59
N LEU A 51 29.03 4.43 -7.23
CA LEU A 51 28.11 3.38 -7.72
C LEU A 51 27.05 2.93 -6.71
N TYR A 52 27.34 2.95 -5.41
CA TYR A 52 26.39 2.60 -4.36
C TYR A 52 25.08 3.42 -4.41
N ILE A 53 25.16 4.71 -4.74
CA ILE A 53 23.96 5.57 -4.80
C ILE A 53 23.10 5.21 -6.01
N TYR A 54 23.72 4.85 -7.13
CA TYR A 54 23.01 4.37 -8.32
C TYR A 54 22.26 3.07 -8.06
N VAL A 55 22.91 2.09 -7.40
CA VAL A 55 22.27 0.83 -7.04
C VAL A 55 21.11 1.06 -6.10
N LEU A 56 21.26 1.93 -5.10
CA LEU A 56 20.20 2.25 -4.15
C LEU A 56 18.99 2.90 -4.85
N VAL A 57 19.22 3.88 -5.72
CA VAL A 57 18.16 4.54 -6.49
C VAL A 57 17.45 3.54 -7.42
N ALA A 58 18.19 2.68 -8.11
CA ALA A 58 17.60 1.64 -8.96
C ALA A 58 16.73 0.67 -8.15
N THR A 59 17.20 0.22 -6.98
CA THR A 59 16.42 -0.65 -6.08
C THR A 59 15.14 0.02 -5.62
N VAL A 60 15.20 1.31 -5.23
CA VAL A 60 14.01 2.07 -4.82
C VAL A 60 13.03 2.18 -5.97
N THR A 61 13.49 2.53 -7.18
CA THR A 61 12.61 2.63 -8.34
C THR A 61 11.93 1.30 -8.66
N VAL A 62 12.65 0.17 -8.65
CA VAL A 62 12.07 -1.15 -8.88
C VAL A 62 11.03 -1.51 -7.82
N LEU A 63 11.32 -1.21 -6.55
CA LEU A 63 10.39 -1.48 -5.45
C LEU A 63 9.11 -0.63 -5.56
N ASP A 64 9.24 0.64 -5.97
CA ASP A 64 8.13 1.55 -6.20
C ASP A 64 7.26 1.09 -7.40
N THR A 65 7.91 0.65 -8.49
CA THR A 65 7.22 0.02 -9.63
C THR A 65 6.41 -1.19 -9.19
N PHE A 66 7.01 -2.06 -8.38
CA PHE A 66 6.35 -3.26 -7.87
C PHE A 66 5.14 -2.91 -6.99
N GLY A 67 5.26 -1.89 -6.13
CA GLY A 67 4.15 -1.38 -5.34
C GLY A 67 2.97 -0.93 -6.19
N ILE A 68 3.22 -0.21 -7.29
CA ILE A 68 2.15 0.27 -8.18
C ILE A 68 1.49 -0.87 -8.95
N ILE A 69 2.27 -1.85 -9.41
CA ILE A 69 1.71 -3.05 -10.06
C ILE A 69 0.76 -3.78 -9.10
N LEU A 70 1.17 -3.95 -7.84
CA LEU A 70 0.30 -4.55 -6.82
C LEU A 70 -0.93 -3.70 -6.53
N ASN A 71 -0.79 -2.37 -6.50
CA ASN A 71 -1.90 -1.46 -6.31
C ASN A 71 -2.95 -1.59 -7.43
N ILE A 72 -2.51 -1.56 -8.69
CA ILE A 72 -3.38 -1.71 -9.87
C ILE A 72 -4.02 -3.10 -9.88
N LYS A 73 -3.26 -4.16 -9.57
CA LYS A 73 -3.77 -5.53 -9.52
C LYS A 73 -4.81 -5.71 -8.42
N GLY A 74 -4.58 -5.14 -7.24
CA GLY A 74 -5.57 -5.12 -6.16
C GLY A 74 -6.83 -4.39 -6.58
N LEU A 75 -6.69 -3.21 -7.18
CA LEU A 75 -7.83 -2.42 -7.66
C LEU A 75 -8.62 -3.17 -8.75
N TRP A 76 -7.95 -3.88 -9.66
CA TRP A 76 -8.59 -4.71 -10.67
C TRP A 76 -9.44 -5.83 -10.03
N TYR A 77 -8.91 -6.51 -9.03
CA TYR A 77 -9.63 -7.58 -8.33
C TYR A 77 -10.90 -7.08 -7.63
N TYR A 78 -10.82 -5.91 -6.98
CA TYR A 78 -11.96 -5.32 -6.28
C TYR A 78 -12.98 -4.67 -7.21
N LEU A 79 -12.54 -4.06 -8.30
CA LEU A 79 -13.41 -3.25 -9.16
C LEU A 79 -13.97 -4.03 -10.37
N ILE A 80 -13.27 -5.06 -10.85
CA ILE A 80 -13.66 -5.82 -12.05
C ILE A 80 -14.08 -7.23 -11.67
N ASP A 81 -13.19 -8.03 -11.06
CA ASP A 81 -13.48 -9.44 -10.77
C ASP A 81 -14.59 -9.62 -9.73
N ASN A 82 -14.70 -8.69 -8.78
CA ASN A 82 -15.72 -8.71 -7.73
C ASN A 82 -16.74 -7.57 -7.85
N TYR A 83 -17.02 -7.12 -9.08
CA TYR A 83 -17.97 -6.05 -9.33
C TYR A 83 -19.36 -6.39 -8.76
N GLY A 84 -19.85 -5.55 -7.83
CA GLY A 84 -21.16 -5.73 -7.17
C GLY A 84 -21.16 -6.65 -5.95
N ASN A 85 -20.04 -7.31 -5.60
CA ASN A 85 -19.95 -8.12 -4.39
C ASN A 85 -19.39 -7.32 -3.20
N VAL A 86 -20.30 -6.72 -2.43
CA VAL A 86 -19.96 -5.90 -1.26
C VAL A 86 -19.21 -6.68 -0.17
N LEU A 87 -19.41 -8.01 -0.10
CA LEU A 87 -18.68 -8.86 0.83
C LEU A 87 -17.20 -8.93 0.50
N SER A 88 -16.82 -8.87 -0.78
CA SER A 88 -15.42 -8.95 -1.17
C SER A 88 -14.59 -7.79 -0.60
N ILE A 89 -15.18 -6.61 -0.35
CA ILE A 89 -14.53 -5.46 0.29
C ILE A 89 -14.25 -5.70 1.79
N LEU A 90 -15.07 -6.52 2.44
CA LEU A 90 -14.82 -6.97 3.82
C LEU A 90 -13.67 -7.97 3.90
N PHE A 91 -13.36 -8.67 2.80
CA PHE A 91 -12.26 -9.63 2.74
C PHE A 91 -11.02 -9.00 2.15
N ILE A 92 -9.92 -9.11 2.88
CA ILE A 92 -8.65 -8.56 2.44
C ILE A 92 -7.97 -9.53 1.49
N ASP A 93 -7.63 -9.06 0.30
CA ASP A 93 -6.88 -9.85 -0.67
C ASP A 93 -5.38 -9.89 -0.29
N TRP A 94 -4.72 -11.01 -0.55
CA TRP A 94 -3.27 -11.17 -0.31
C TRP A 94 -2.45 -10.09 -1.01
N THR A 95 -2.94 -9.57 -2.14
CA THR A 95 -2.32 -8.48 -2.90
C THR A 95 -2.19 -7.20 -2.07
N LEU A 96 -3.21 -6.86 -1.26
CA LEU A 96 -3.17 -5.68 -0.39
C LEU A 96 -2.22 -5.86 0.80
N ALA A 97 -2.12 -7.07 1.36
CA ALA A 97 -1.18 -7.36 2.43
C ALA A 97 0.27 -7.15 1.98
N ILE A 98 0.61 -7.63 0.77
CA ILE A 98 1.94 -7.46 0.18
C ILE A 98 2.19 -5.98 -0.16
N LEU A 99 1.19 -5.27 -0.69
CA LEU A 99 1.29 -3.84 -1.00
C LEU A 99 1.68 -3.00 0.22
N ILE A 100 1.08 -3.27 1.39
CA ILE A 100 1.39 -2.56 2.63
C ILE A 100 2.86 -2.77 3.04
N ILE A 101 3.36 -4.01 2.96
CA ILE A 101 4.75 -4.35 3.28
C ILE A 101 5.71 -3.64 2.32
N VAL A 102 5.42 -3.68 1.02
CA VAL A 102 6.23 -3.01 -0.01
C VAL A 102 6.28 -1.50 0.23
N THR A 103 5.13 -0.89 0.54
CA THR A 103 5.03 0.55 0.82
C THR A 103 5.83 0.93 2.07
N ALA A 104 5.80 0.11 3.12
CA ALA A 104 6.59 0.32 4.33
C ALA A 104 8.10 0.28 4.03
N LEU A 105 8.56 -0.71 3.27
CA LEU A 105 9.96 -0.84 2.86
C LEU A 105 10.41 0.35 2.01
N THR A 106 9.62 0.76 1.02
CA THR A 106 9.90 1.94 0.20
C THR A 106 9.99 3.20 1.06
N SER A 107 9.10 3.37 2.04
CA SER A 107 9.10 4.52 2.96
C SER A 107 10.42 4.66 3.73
N ILE A 108 10.94 3.55 4.29
CA ILE A 108 12.21 3.52 5.02
C ILE A 108 13.37 3.92 4.11
N LEU A 109 13.45 3.32 2.92
CA LEU A 109 14.53 3.59 1.97
C LEU A 109 14.53 5.05 1.52
N VAL A 110 13.36 5.59 1.19
CA VAL A 110 13.18 6.97 0.75
C VAL A 110 13.59 7.95 1.86
N GLN A 111 13.16 7.73 3.10
CA GLN A 111 13.53 8.59 4.23
C GLN A 111 15.01 8.54 4.55
N ALA A 112 15.62 7.36 4.51
CA ALA A 112 17.07 7.21 4.69
C ALA A 112 17.83 7.99 3.60
N PHE A 113 17.39 7.92 2.35
CA PHE A 113 17.98 8.68 1.24
C PHE A 113 17.80 10.19 1.41
N TYR A 114 16.60 10.66 1.75
CA TYR A 114 16.33 12.07 2.00
C TYR A 114 17.18 12.61 3.15
N SER A 115 17.29 11.86 4.26
CA SER A 115 18.11 12.22 5.41
C SER A 115 19.58 12.37 5.03
N TYR A 116 20.14 11.41 4.27
CA TYR A 116 21.52 11.46 3.78
C TYR A 116 21.78 12.67 2.88
N ARG A 117 20.90 12.91 1.90
CA ARG A 117 21.01 14.06 0.98
C ARG A 117 20.92 15.38 1.71
N LEU A 118 19.98 15.48 2.64
CA LEU A 118 19.75 16.71 3.38
C LEU A 118 20.92 17.02 4.32
N TRP A 119 21.54 16.00 4.92
CA TRP A 119 22.76 16.17 5.72
C TRP A 119 23.93 16.73 4.88
N MET A 120 24.07 16.26 3.63
CA MET A 120 25.10 16.75 2.71
C MET A 120 24.86 18.22 2.28
N ILE A 121 23.60 18.60 2.02
CA ILE A 121 23.22 19.96 1.59
C ILE A 121 23.27 20.97 2.75
N SER A 122 22.93 20.55 3.96
CA SER A 122 22.78 21.43 5.13
C SER A 122 24.11 21.95 5.70
N GLY A 123 25.26 21.50 5.18
CA GLY A 123 26.58 22.02 5.58
C GLY A 123 26.84 21.98 7.10
N LYS A 124 26.17 21.05 7.81
CA LYS A 124 26.18 20.86 9.28
C LYS A 124 25.54 21.97 10.13
N LYS A 125 24.86 22.99 9.55
CA LYS A 125 24.30 24.13 10.31
C LYS A 125 22.79 24.07 10.55
N MET A 126 22.00 23.43 9.69
CA MET A 126 20.55 23.25 9.88
C MET A 126 20.21 21.78 10.13
N VAL A 127 20.51 21.30 11.33
CA VAL A 127 20.24 19.92 11.79
C VAL A 127 18.77 19.67 12.13
N ALA A 128 17.95 20.71 12.30
CA ALA A 128 16.54 20.56 12.64
C ALA A 128 15.72 19.91 11.51
N LEU A 129 16.00 20.29 10.26
CA LEU A 129 15.25 19.84 9.07
C LEU A 129 15.42 18.33 8.75
N PRO A 130 16.63 17.72 8.83
CA PRO A 130 16.77 16.26 8.66
C PRO A 130 16.15 15.48 9.81
N ILE A 131 16.18 16.03 11.03
CA ILE A 131 15.54 15.42 12.21
C ILE A 131 14.02 15.38 12.03
N VAL A 132 13.41 16.46 11.52
CA VAL A 132 11.97 16.50 11.25
C VAL A 132 11.57 15.48 10.19
N ILE A 133 12.35 15.31 9.11
CA ILE A 133 12.08 14.32 8.06
C ILE A 133 12.21 12.88 8.60
N MET A 134 13.23 12.61 9.42
CA MET A 134 13.37 11.31 10.08
C MET A 134 12.21 11.03 11.04
N LEU A 135 11.78 12.03 11.82
CA LEU A 135 10.62 11.93 12.72
C LEU A 135 9.33 11.62 11.97
N LEU A 136 9.04 12.37 10.91
CA LEU A 136 7.93 12.10 10.00
C LEU A 136 7.98 10.66 9.47
N GLY A 137 9.19 10.17 9.23
CA GLY A 137 9.40 8.82 8.78
C GLY A 137 9.06 7.74 9.79
N PHE A 138 9.51 7.92 11.04
CA PHE A 138 9.12 7.06 12.15
C PHE A 138 7.61 7.09 12.40
N VAL A 139 6.96 8.26 12.26
CA VAL A 139 5.50 8.37 12.36
C VAL A 139 4.81 7.57 11.24
N ALA A 140 5.29 7.69 10.00
CA ALA A 140 4.73 6.92 8.88
C ALA A 140 4.86 5.40 9.09
N LEU A 141 5.99 4.94 9.65
CA LEU A 141 6.16 3.52 10.00
C LEU A 141 5.24 3.09 11.13
N ALA A 142 5.14 3.89 12.19
CA ALA A 142 4.24 3.59 13.31
C ALA A 142 2.79 3.47 12.83
N LEU A 143 2.34 4.38 11.95
CA LEU A 143 1.03 4.29 11.33
C LEU A 143 0.88 3.02 10.50
N CYS A 144 1.87 2.68 9.67
CA CYS A 144 1.83 1.47 8.83
C CYS A 144 1.73 0.19 9.68
N ILE A 145 2.49 0.11 10.78
CA ILE A 145 2.44 -1.02 11.73
C ILE A 145 1.06 -1.08 12.40
N VAL A 146 0.51 0.06 12.83
CA VAL A 146 -0.84 0.12 13.41
C VAL A 146 -1.88 -0.38 12.41
N TYR A 147 -1.81 0.07 11.15
CA TYR A 147 -2.70 -0.41 10.09
C TYR A 147 -2.56 -1.92 9.85
N MET A 148 -1.33 -2.45 9.82
CA MET A 148 -1.08 -3.88 9.67
C MET A 148 -1.66 -4.68 10.84
N VAL A 149 -1.48 -4.21 12.08
CA VAL A 149 -2.02 -4.86 13.29
C VAL A 149 -3.55 -4.81 13.31
N LEU A 150 -4.15 -3.66 12.96
CA LEU A 150 -5.60 -3.54 12.84
C LEU A 150 -6.15 -4.44 11.74
N MET A 151 -5.45 -4.56 10.62
CA MET A 151 -5.80 -5.45 9.52
C MET A 151 -5.71 -6.92 9.92
N LEU A 152 -4.65 -7.35 10.62
CA LEU A 152 -4.54 -8.70 11.14
C LEU A 152 -5.62 -9.00 12.20
N ARG A 153 -5.91 -8.04 13.08
CA ARG A 153 -6.94 -8.19 14.11
C ARG A 153 -8.33 -8.30 13.51
N ASN A 154 -8.67 -7.48 12.51
CA ASN A 154 -9.99 -7.50 11.88
C ASN A 154 -10.14 -8.68 10.90
N GLY A 155 -9.08 -9.04 10.17
CA GLY A 155 -9.06 -10.21 9.27
C GLY A 155 -9.11 -11.54 10.00
N ALA A 156 -8.44 -11.67 11.16
CA ALA A 156 -8.50 -12.88 11.99
C ALA A 156 -9.90 -13.13 12.57
N ILE A 157 -10.64 -12.09 12.93
CA ILE A 157 -12.01 -12.20 13.45
C ILE A 157 -13.01 -12.63 12.34
N LEU A 158 -12.72 -12.34 11.06
CA LEU A 158 -13.57 -12.69 9.92
C LEU A 158 -13.17 -14.00 9.20
N TYR A 159 -11.93 -14.48 9.36
CA TYR A 159 -11.49 -15.78 8.82
C TYR A 159 -12.01 -16.98 9.63
N ILE A 160 -12.28 -16.80 10.93
CA ILE A 160 -12.82 -17.85 11.81
C ILE A 160 -14.27 -18.28 11.43
N PRO A 161 -15.22 -17.39 11.05
CA PRO A 161 -16.57 -17.81 10.67
C PRO A 161 -16.72 -18.47 9.28
N THR A 162 -15.70 -18.44 8.41
CA THR A 162 -15.76 -19.10 7.07
C THR A 162 -15.15 -20.50 7.05
N VAL A 163 -14.36 -20.87 8.08
CA VAL A 163 -13.74 -22.20 8.21
C VAL A 163 -14.67 -23.24 8.85
N THR A 164 -15.92 -22.90 9.20
CA THR A 164 -16.93 -23.89 9.59
C THR A 164 -17.72 -24.40 8.37
N ILE A 165 -17.09 -25.32 7.63
CA ILE A 165 -17.64 -26.47 6.87
C ILE A 165 -18.93 -26.19 6.04
N PRO A 166 -18.89 -26.15 4.70
CA PRO A 166 -20.11 -26.38 3.92
C PRO A 166 -20.57 -27.85 4.13
N PRO A 167 -21.86 -28.11 4.42
CA PRO A 167 -22.35 -29.47 4.58
C PRO A 167 -22.13 -30.26 3.29
N VAL A 168 -21.49 -31.43 3.39
CA VAL A 168 -21.36 -32.40 2.31
C VAL A 168 -22.76 -32.72 1.78
N PRO A 169 -23.05 -32.51 0.48
CA PRO A 169 -24.34 -32.88 -0.08
C PRO A 169 -24.52 -34.40 0.00
N PRO A 170 -25.68 -34.91 0.47
CA PRO A 170 -25.90 -36.33 0.76
C PRO A 170 -25.89 -37.27 -0.46
N ASN A 171 -25.63 -36.78 -1.68
CA ASN A 171 -25.89 -37.50 -2.93
C ASN A 171 -24.64 -37.81 -3.78
N PHE A 172 -23.42 -37.67 -3.25
CA PHE A 172 -22.23 -38.15 -3.96
C PHE A 172 -22.06 -39.66 -3.74
N ARG A 173 -22.72 -40.47 -4.58
CA ARG A 173 -22.31 -41.87 -4.81
C ARG A 173 -21.01 -41.85 -5.62
N PRO A 174 -19.96 -42.59 -5.22
CA PRO A 174 -18.84 -42.84 -6.12
C PRO A 174 -19.32 -43.77 -7.25
N LEU A 175 -19.26 -43.28 -8.48
CA LEU A 175 -19.37 -44.14 -9.67
C LEU A 175 -18.06 -44.92 -9.79
N ALA A 176 -18.22 -46.24 -9.90
CA ALA A 176 -17.16 -47.21 -10.18
C ALA A 176 -16.53 -46.97 -11.56
#